data_AF-A0A7C6MCU4-F1
#
_entry.id   AF-A0A7C6MCU4-F1
#
_cell.length_a   1.000
_cell.length_b   1.000
_cell.length_c   1.000
_cell.angle_alpha   90.00
_cell.angle_beta   90.00
_cell.angle_gamma   90.00
#
_symmetry.space_group_name_H-M   'P 1'
#
loop_
_entity.id
_entity.type
_entity.pdbx_description
1 polymer ?
#
loop_
_entity_poly.entity_id
_entity_poly.type
_entity_poly.pdbx_seq_one_letter_code
_entity_poly.pdbx_strand_id
1 'polypeptide(L)'
;LAGVAEAAAAAAADAATEGDDDPGDLVDVLTVMAGTLARANERLVNLVEDDPELSGLGTTVCGFVLDDDRLAVVNIGDSRAYLVRDGELHRVTRDHSWVQTLVDDGRLSEAEALQHPHRSLVLRVLNGSTQYEPDLGWLDVVPGDRLLVCSDGLCGLMTDAEIAQVATAGLPRDESIRRLVALAHRAGGHDNITIVLADVEQDGPLGEVAVLGAAASVTDPGRIEHTASFAGLEDEGPVDELEASERPVTEEERYALSGRRRASTWLKLAAGVFLPIAVLAGAAFGWYQYTQTRLFIGPADANVALYRGIPDRVLGQDLSRLLETDTTRIADLPPYYAEKVRDSIPVDDMPAARSTLIELRDKANQCIAQRKARAEASAAPTPAPSATPDPGSTPAPSVSAFDPQASPTPEVTAPVTAPEEC
;
A
#
# COMPACT_ATOMS: atom_id res chain seq x y z
N LEU A 1 -2.38 27.03 -20.09
CA LEU A 1 -1.36 26.61 -19.10
C LEU A 1 -0.67 27.78 -18.39
N ALA A 2 -0.67 29.01 -18.93
CA ALA A 2 -0.23 30.22 -18.20
C ALA A 2 -1.27 30.77 -17.19
N GLY A 3 -2.56 30.40 -17.31
CA GLY A 3 -3.65 30.98 -16.51
C GLY A 3 -3.83 30.45 -15.09
N VAL A 4 -3.02 29.47 -14.63
CA VAL A 4 -3.15 28.94 -13.25
C VAL A 4 -2.05 29.51 -12.33
N ALA A 5 -0.93 29.96 -12.89
CA ALA A 5 0.17 30.57 -12.12
C ALA A 5 -0.14 32.03 -11.71
N GLU A 6 -0.97 32.74 -12.49
CA GLU A 6 -1.38 34.12 -12.21
C GLU A 6 -2.48 34.19 -11.12
N ALA A 7 -3.26 33.12 -10.99
CA ALA A 7 -4.36 33.04 -10.05
C ALA A 7 -3.91 32.83 -8.59
N ALA A 8 -2.74 32.25 -8.31
CA ALA A 8 -2.37 31.94 -6.92
C ALA A 8 -1.84 33.17 -6.15
N ALA A 9 -1.13 34.09 -6.82
CA ALA A 9 -0.68 35.34 -6.21
C ALA A 9 -1.82 36.37 -6.09
N ALA A 10 -2.73 36.41 -7.06
CA ALA A 10 -3.92 37.25 -7.01
C ALA A 10 -4.99 36.71 -6.06
N ALA A 11 -5.32 35.40 -6.08
CA ALA A 11 -6.35 34.82 -5.20
C ALA A 11 -5.91 34.69 -3.72
N ALA A 12 -4.61 34.63 -3.42
CA ALA A 12 -4.11 34.72 -2.06
C ALA A 12 -4.22 36.16 -1.50
N ALA A 13 -4.02 37.18 -2.35
CA ALA A 13 -4.31 38.57 -2.00
C ALA A 13 -5.81 38.83 -1.86
N ASP A 14 -6.64 38.22 -2.71
CA ASP A 14 -8.10 38.36 -2.69
C ASP A 14 -8.71 37.77 -1.40
N ALA A 15 -8.27 36.57 -0.98
CA ALA A 15 -8.78 35.92 0.24
C ALA A 15 -8.35 36.61 1.55
N ALA A 16 -7.23 37.34 1.55
CA ALA A 16 -6.72 38.02 2.75
C ALA A 16 -7.43 39.36 3.02
N THR A 17 -8.14 39.92 2.03
CA THR A 17 -8.76 41.26 2.14
C THR A 17 -10.26 41.21 2.49
N GLU A 18 -10.88 40.02 2.54
CA GLU A 18 -12.32 39.82 2.82
C GLU A 18 -12.69 39.61 4.30
N GLY A 19 -11.79 39.86 5.24
CA GLY A 19 -12.07 39.80 6.67
C GLY A 19 -12.61 41.10 7.26
N ASP A 20 -13.78 41.57 6.83
CA ASP A 20 -14.48 42.72 7.46
C ASP A 20 -15.48 42.25 8.55
N ASP A 21 -15.03 41.35 9.43
CA ASP A 21 -15.75 40.97 10.64
C ASP A 21 -15.05 41.60 11.87
N ASP A 22 -15.82 42.39 12.63
CA ASP A 22 -15.49 42.96 13.94
C ASP A 22 -14.82 41.92 14.89
N PRO A 23 -13.86 42.31 15.74
CA PRO A 23 -12.74 41.49 16.20
C PRO A 23 -13.19 40.52 17.30
N GLY A 24 -13.69 39.36 16.87
CA GLY A 24 -14.06 38.25 17.75
C GLY A 24 -13.06 37.11 17.76
N ASP A 25 -12.43 36.81 16.61
CA ASP A 25 -11.42 35.76 16.46
C ASP A 25 -10.49 36.17 15.29
N LEU A 26 -9.29 36.66 15.61
CA LEU A 26 -8.27 37.05 14.64
C LEU A 26 -7.83 35.81 13.85
N VAL A 27 -8.41 35.59 12.67
CA VAL A 27 -7.95 34.51 11.77
C VAL A 27 -6.59 34.95 11.22
N ASP A 28 -5.54 34.26 11.65
CA ASP A 28 -4.17 34.45 11.18
C ASP A 28 -4.11 34.36 9.64
N VAL A 29 -3.52 35.36 8.97
CA VAL A 29 -3.36 35.40 7.51
C VAL A 29 -2.69 34.14 6.97
N LEU A 30 -1.76 33.52 7.72
CA LEU A 30 -1.18 32.24 7.33
C LEU A 30 -2.22 31.12 7.26
N THR A 31 -3.22 31.14 8.14
CA THR A 31 -4.35 30.19 8.12
C THR A 31 -5.23 30.43 6.90
N VAL A 32 -5.49 31.69 6.55
CA VAL A 32 -6.24 32.05 5.33
C VAL A 32 -5.49 31.56 4.09
N MET A 33 -4.19 31.80 4.00
CA MET A 33 -3.35 31.34 2.90
C MET A 33 -3.34 29.81 2.78
N ALA A 34 -3.20 29.09 3.89
CA ALA A 34 -3.28 27.63 3.92
C ALA A 34 -4.64 27.13 3.40
N GLY A 35 -5.74 27.75 3.83
CA GLY A 35 -7.08 27.44 3.35
C GLY A 35 -7.29 27.74 1.86
N THR A 36 -6.70 28.82 1.34
CA THR A 36 -6.75 29.17 -0.09
C THR A 36 -5.96 28.17 -0.94
N LEU A 37 -4.77 27.75 -0.50
CA LEU A 37 -4.01 26.69 -1.16
C LEU A 37 -4.77 25.36 -1.16
N ALA A 38 -5.48 25.05 -0.07
CA ALA A 38 -6.29 23.85 0.02
C ALA A 38 -7.44 23.84 -0.99
N ARG A 39 -8.18 24.95 -1.09
CA ARG A 39 -9.22 25.14 -2.10
C ARG A 39 -8.68 25.08 -3.53
N ALA A 40 -7.52 25.68 -3.78
CA ALA A 40 -6.86 25.62 -5.09
C ALA A 40 -6.48 24.18 -5.45
N ASN A 41 -5.94 23.42 -4.49
CA ASN A 41 -5.60 22.01 -4.69
C ASN A 41 -6.84 21.14 -4.93
N GLU A 42 -7.94 21.38 -4.21
CA GLU A 42 -9.24 20.71 -4.46
C GLU A 42 -9.77 21.03 -5.86
N ARG A 43 -9.63 22.27 -6.33
CA ARG A 43 -10.00 22.64 -7.69
C ARG A 43 -9.17 21.89 -8.74
N LEU A 44 -7.88 21.64 -8.48
CA LEU A 44 -7.05 20.80 -9.35
C LEU A 44 -7.53 19.34 -9.37
N VAL A 45 -8.04 18.80 -8.25
CA VAL A 45 -8.66 17.47 -8.23
C VAL A 45 -9.85 17.44 -9.19
N ASN A 46 -10.77 18.38 -9.03
CA ASN A 46 -11.99 18.44 -9.85
C ASN A 46 -11.63 18.58 -11.34
N LEU A 47 -10.65 19.41 -11.69
CA LEU A 47 -10.18 19.55 -13.08
C LEU A 47 -9.64 18.23 -13.66
N VAL A 48 -8.88 17.45 -12.88
CA VAL A 48 -8.35 16.15 -13.32
C VAL A 48 -9.44 15.07 -13.37
N GLU A 49 -10.47 15.17 -12.53
CA GLU A 49 -11.64 14.29 -12.59
C GLU A 49 -12.50 14.57 -13.83
N ASP A 50 -12.68 15.85 -14.18
CA ASP A 50 -13.43 16.29 -15.37
C ASP A 50 -12.68 15.99 -16.68
N ASP A 51 -11.36 16.17 -16.68
CA ASP A 51 -10.49 15.87 -17.82
C ASP A 51 -9.29 14.98 -17.41
N PRO A 52 -9.40 13.65 -17.61
CA PRO A 52 -8.33 12.71 -17.30
C PRO A 52 -7.02 12.94 -18.08
N GLU A 53 -7.03 13.70 -19.19
CA GLU A 53 -5.80 14.05 -19.92
C GLU A 53 -4.92 15.02 -19.13
N LEU A 54 -5.51 15.76 -18.17
CA LEU A 54 -4.80 16.61 -17.22
C LEU A 54 -4.12 15.82 -16.09
N SER A 55 -4.22 14.48 -16.10
CA SER A 55 -3.54 13.62 -15.13
C SER A 55 -2.03 13.87 -15.11
N GLY A 56 -1.53 14.34 -13.97
CA GLY A 56 -0.12 14.71 -13.79
C GLY A 56 0.14 16.21 -13.87
N LEU A 57 -0.90 17.02 -14.08
CA LEU A 57 -0.84 18.47 -13.93
C LEU A 57 -0.34 18.84 -12.53
N GLY A 58 0.59 19.78 -12.49
CA GLY A 58 1.09 20.37 -11.26
C GLY A 58 1.45 21.84 -11.49
N THR A 59 1.34 22.63 -10.44
CA THR A 59 1.71 24.05 -10.47
C THR A 59 2.47 24.43 -9.21
N THR A 60 3.38 25.39 -9.35
CA THR A 60 4.09 26.02 -8.23
C THR A 60 3.27 27.19 -7.70
N VAL A 61 3.47 27.55 -6.45
CA VAL A 61 2.96 28.80 -5.87
C VAL A 61 4.07 29.45 -5.06
N CYS A 62 4.36 30.71 -5.33
CA CYS A 62 5.36 31.47 -4.59
C CYS A 62 4.92 32.94 -4.57
N GLY A 63 4.97 33.58 -3.40
CA GLY A 63 4.54 34.96 -3.29
C GLY A 63 4.44 35.50 -1.88
N PHE A 64 3.90 36.72 -1.80
CA PHE A 64 3.71 37.49 -0.58
C PHE A 64 2.26 37.94 -0.46
N VAL A 65 1.76 38.02 0.78
CA VAL A 65 0.52 38.69 1.15
C VAL A 65 0.85 39.73 2.21
N LEU A 66 0.40 40.97 2.00
CA LEU A 66 0.61 42.06 2.95
C LEU A 66 -0.47 42.01 4.04
N ASP A 67 -0.04 41.98 5.29
CA ASP A 67 -0.86 42.09 6.49
C ASP A 67 -0.32 43.25 7.32
N ASP A 68 -0.97 44.41 7.22
CA ASP A 68 -0.52 45.68 7.80
C ASP A 68 0.97 46.01 7.52
N ASP A 69 1.85 45.73 8.47
CA ASP A 69 3.29 46.02 8.44
C ASP A 69 4.18 44.78 8.19
N ARG A 70 3.57 43.61 7.95
CA ARG A 70 4.29 42.34 7.76
C ARG A 70 3.85 41.66 6.48
N LEU A 71 4.75 40.84 5.93
CA LEU A 71 4.44 40.00 4.79
C LEU A 71 4.31 38.55 5.22
N ALA A 72 3.18 37.94 4.90
CA ALA A 72 3.08 36.50 4.88
C ALA A 72 3.69 35.98 3.57
N VAL A 73 4.55 34.98 3.66
CA VAL A 73 5.24 34.34 2.53
C VAL A 73 4.65 32.95 2.31
N VAL A 74 4.45 32.59 1.05
CA VAL A 74 4.11 31.22 0.63
C VAL A 74 5.11 30.71 -0.38
N ASN A 75 5.49 29.45 -0.26
CA ASN A 75 6.21 28.73 -1.29
C ASN A 75 5.80 27.25 -1.38
N ILE A 76 5.52 26.78 -2.58
CA ILE A 76 5.49 25.37 -2.93
C ILE A 76 5.97 25.21 -4.37
N GLY A 77 7.16 24.64 -4.53
CA GLY A 77 7.82 24.49 -5.82
C GLY A 77 9.21 25.09 -5.81
N ASP A 78 9.71 25.40 -7.00
CA ASP A 78 11.04 25.95 -7.27
C ASP A 78 11.00 27.39 -7.83
N SER A 79 9.82 28.02 -7.79
CA SER A 79 9.71 29.47 -7.93
C SER A 79 10.30 30.16 -6.68
N ARG A 80 10.88 31.35 -6.85
CA ARG A 80 11.66 31.98 -5.79
C ARG A 80 11.13 33.35 -5.41
N ALA A 81 11.23 33.66 -4.12
CA ALA A 81 11.03 35.00 -3.60
C ALA A 81 12.32 35.52 -2.95
N TYR A 82 12.58 36.81 -3.14
CA TYR A 82 13.76 37.51 -2.66
C TYR A 82 13.39 38.83 -2.00
N LEU A 83 14.20 39.22 -1.02
CA LEU A 83 14.20 40.53 -0.38
C LEU A 83 15.52 41.23 -0.71
N VAL A 84 15.42 42.45 -1.22
CA VAL A 84 16.54 43.37 -1.38
C VAL A 84 16.49 44.38 -0.25
N ARG A 85 17.52 44.39 0.59
CA ARG A 85 17.68 45.32 1.71
C ARG A 85 19.14 45.75 1.80
N ASP A 86 19.38 47.03 2.04
CA ASP A 86 20.73 47.60 2.19
C ASP A 86 21.70 47.27 1.03
N GLY A 87 21.16 47.09 -0.18
CA GLY A 87 21.93 46.76 -1.38
C GLY A 87 22.32 45.29 -1.51
N GLU A 88 21.82 44.41 -0.65
CA GLU A 88 22.03 42.96 -0.69
C GLU A 88 20.74 42.23 -1.10
N LEU A 89 20.87 41.15 -1.88
CA LEU A 89 19.77 40.25 -2.24
C LEU A 89 19.77 39.05 -1.29
N HIS A 90 18.67 38.87 -0.56
CA HIS A 90 18.44 37.71 0.29
C HIS A 90 17.34 36.84 -0.30
N ARG A 91 17.64 35.56 -0.54
CA ARG A 91 16.63 34.58 -0.92
C ARG A 91 15.76 34.25 0.30
N VAL A 92 14.45 34.44 0.16
CA VAL A 92 13.46 34.20 1.23
C VAL A 92 12.97 32.76 1.21
N THR A 93 12.78 32.18 0.02
CA THR A 93 12.25 30.83 -0.16
C THR A 93 13.36 29.80 -0.35
N ARG A 94 13.00 28.52 -0.16
CA ARG A 94 13.88 27.39 -0.48
C ARG A 94 13.19 26.52 -1.51
N ASP A 95 13.87 26.23 -2.62
CA ASP A 95 13.27 25.46 -3.70
C ASP A 95 12.94 24.04 -3.23
N HIS A 96 11.76 23.56 -3.63
CA HIS A 96 11.36 22.18 -3.42
C HIS A 96 11.82 21.33 -4.60
N SER A 97 13.12 21.37 -4.91
CA SER A 97 13.71 20.65 -6.03
C SER A 97 14.76 19.65 -5.58
N TRP A 98 15.01 18.65 -6.42
CA TRP A 98 16.02 17.63 -6.14
C TRP A 98 17.43 18.23 -6.09
N VAL A 99 17.72 19.19 -6.97
CA VAL A 99 19.01 19.87 -6.99
C VAL A 99 19.21 20.76 -5.75
N GLN A 100 18.15 21.38 -5.22
CA GLN A 100 18.24 22.12 -3.97
C GLN A 100 18.63 21.20 -2.81
N THR A 101 18.07 20.00 -2.74
CA THR A 101 18.46 18.99 -1.72
C THR A 101 19.96 18.68 -1.79
N LEU A 102 20.53 18.59 -3.00
CA LEU A 102 21.97 18.37 -3.16
C LEU A 102 22.83 19.58 -2.76
N VAL A 103 22.34 20.79 -3.02
CA VAL A 103 23.01 22.02 -2.59
C VAL A 103 23.02 22.09 -1.07
N ASP A 104 21.89 21.79 -0.44
CA ASP A 104 21.73 21.80 1.01
C ASP A 104 22.63 20.78 1.70
N ASP A 105 22.81 19.60 1.09
CA ASP A 105 23.72 18.55 1.54
C ASP A 105 25.21 18.88 1.27
N GLY A 106 25.51 20.04 0.65
CA GLY A 106 26.88 20.44 0.26
C GLY A 106 27.47 19.58 -0.85
N ARG A 107 26.63 18.85 -1.61
CA ARG A 107 27.03 17.96 -2.71
C ARG A 107 27.12 18.67 -4.04
N LEU A 108 26.46 19.81 -4.19
CA LEU A 108 26.54 20.72 -5.32
C LEU A 108 26.68 22.15 -4.83
N SER A 109 27.38 22.98 -5.59
CA SER A 109 27.23 24.43 -5.51
C SER A 109 25.99 24.92 -6.26
N GLU A 110 25.51 26.12 -5.96
CA GLU A 110 24.36 26.72 -6.67
C GLU A 110 24.62 26.86 -8.18
N ALA A 111 25.84 27.20 -8.58
CA ALA A 111 26.23 27.31 -9.98
C ALA A 111 26.23 25.95 -10.71
N GLU A 112 26.59 24.86 -10.01
CA GLU A 112 26.53 23.50 -10.56
C GLU A 112 25.08 23.00 -10.66
N ALA A 113 24.22 23.38 -9.71
CA ALA A 113 22.80 23.01 -9.73
C ALA A 113 22.09 23.50 -11.00
N LEU A 114 22.42 24.71 -11.49
CA LEU A 114 21.87 25.27 -12.73
C LEU A 114 22.24 24.47 -14.00
N GLN A 115 23.34 23.74 -13.97
CA GLN A 115 23.80 22.94 -15.11
C GLN A 115 23.46 21.45 -14.95
N HIS A 116 22.81 21.08 -13.85
CA HIS A 116 22.54 19.69 -13.54
C HIS A 116 21.51 19.09 -14.53
N PRO A 117 21.72 17.84 -15.02
CA PRO A 117 20.77 17.18 -15.93
C PRO A 117 19.34 17.03 -15.39
N HIS A 118 19.20 17.00 -14.07
CA HIS A 118 17.93 16.87 -13.35
C HIS A 118 17.52 18.16 -12.61
N ARG A 119 17.93 19.35 -13.10
CA ARG A 119 17.59 20.63 -12.47
C ARG A 119 16.09 20.94 -12.43
N SER A 120 15.35 20.47 -13.44
CA SER A 120 13.88 20.66 -13.53
C SER A 120 13.07 19.64 -12.71
N LEU A 121 13.72 18.82 -11.87
CA LEU A 121 13.02 17.82 -11.05
C LEU A 121 12.51 18.45 -9.74
N VAL A 122 11.24 18.88 -9.77
CA VAL A 122 10.52 19.43 -8.61
C VAL A 122 9.97 18.29 -7.73
N LEU A 123 10.16 18.42 -6.42
CA LEU A 123 9.76 17.44 -5.39
C LEU A 123 8.41 17.77 -4.74
N ARG A 124 8.02 19.05 -4.65
CA ARG A 124 6.72 19.48 -4.11
C ARG A 124 6.05 20.49 -5.05
N VAL A 125 4.80 20.23 -5.42
CA VAL A 125 3.94 21.10 -6.23
C VAL A 125 2.49 20.93 -5.78
N LEU A 126 1.61 21.86 -6.12
CA LEU A 126 0.17 21.62 -6.05
C LEU A 126 -0.26 20.79 -7.26
N ASN A 127 -0.90 19.64 -7.03
CA ASN A 127 -1.24 18.68 -8.08
C ASN A 127 -2.53 17.88 -7.79
N GLY A 128 -3.37 18.36 -6.89
CA GLY A 128 -4.56 17.65 -6.43
C GLY A 128 -4.27 16.47 -5.49
N SER A 129 -3.01 16.18 -5.16
CA SER A 129 -2.73 15.14 -4.16
C SER A 129 -3.09 15.62 -2.75
N THR A 130 -3.34 14.68 -1.83
CA THR A 130 -3.54 15.00 -0.41
C THR A 130 -2.22 15.22 0.34
N GLN A 131 -1.07 15.12 -0.34
CA GLN A 131 0.27 15.22 0.23
C GLN A 131 0.98 16.44 -0.38
N TYR A 132 0.46 17.62 -0.10
CA TYR A 132 1.13 18.89 -0.36
C TYR A 132 1.37 19.57 1.00
N GLU A 133 2.56 20.12 1.16
CA GLU A 133 2.96 20.86 2.36
C GLU A 133 3.67 22.13 1.87
N PRO A 134 2.98 23.27 1.84
CA PRO A 134 3.57 24.54 1.47
C PRO A 134 4.41 25.08 2.64
N ASP A 135 5.49 25.78 2.30
CA ASP A 135 6.26 26.55 3.26
C ASP A 135 5.54 27.89 3.46
N LEU A 136 5.09 28.15 4.68
CA LEU A 136 4.39 29.37 5.10
C LEU A 136 5.20 30.04 6.21
N GLY A 137 5.31 31.37 6.16
CA GLY A 137 6.05 32.11 7.17
C GLY A 137 5.83 33.60 7.12
N TRP A 138 6.30 34.28 8.16
CA TRP A 138 6.28 35.75 8.23
C TRP A 138 7.63 36.32 7.82
N LEU A 139 7.60 37.45 7.11
CA LEU A 139 8.74 38.26 6.73
C LEU A 139 8.49 39.71 7.16
N ASP A 140 9.38 40.23 7.99
CA ASP A 140 9.32 41.64 8.40
C ASP A 140 9.92 42.53 7.32
N VAL A 141 9.18 43.57 6.92
CA VAL A 141 9.60 44.54 5.91
C VAL A 141 9.68 45.95 6.45
N VAL A 142 10.52 46.76 5.83
CA VAL A 142 10.69 48.17 6.16
C VAL A 142 10.65 49.01 4.88
N PRO A 143 10.25 50.30 4.97
CA PRO A 143 10.32 51.20 3.83
C PRO A 143 11.71 51.22 3.20
N GLY A 144 11.77 51.14 1.87
CA GLY A 144 12.99 51.03 1.07
C GLY A 144 13.38 49.61 0.70
N ASP A 145 12.75 48.59 1.29
CA ASP A 145 12.90 47.21 0.84
C ASP A 145 12.32 47.02 -0.57
N ARG A 146 12.92 46.10 -1.32
CA ARG A 146 12.42 45.66 -2.63
C ARG A 146 12.21 44.16 -2.64
N LEU A 147 11.03 43.73 -3.07
CA LEU A 147 10.63 42.33 -3.12
C LEU A 147 10.63 41.88 -4.57
N LEU A 148 11.21 40.72 -4.83
CA LEU A 148 11.22 40.09 -6.15
C LEU A 148 10.69 38.67 -6.05
N VAL A 149 9.69 38.34 -6.85
CA VAL A 149 9.21 36.97 -7.05
C VAL A 149 9.46 36.57 -8.50
N CYS A 150 9.93 35.36 -8.75
CA CYS A 150 10.14 34.88 -10.10
C CYS A 150 9.89 33.37 -10.26
N SER A 151 9.53 32.97 -11.48
CA SER A 151 9.53 31.57 -11.90
C SER A 151 10.94 31.07 -12.20
N ASP A 152 11.07 29.74 -12.34
CA ASP A 152 12.27 29.05 -12.80
C ASP A 152 12.73 29.49 -14.21
N GLY A 153 11.84 30.06 -15.02
CA GLY A 153 12.23 30.76 -16.25
C GLY A 153 13.25 31.89 -16.03
N LEU A 154 13.31 32.50 -14.83
CA LEU A 154 14.40 33.40 -14.43
C LEU A 154 15.47 32.67 -13.61
N CYS A 155 15.10 32.13 -12.45
CA CYS A 155 16.06 31.60 -11.47
C CYS A 155 16.66 30.23 -11.83
N GLY A 156 16.10 29.55 -12.85
CA GLY A 156 16.66 28.35 -13.45
C GLY A 156 17.65 28.64 -14.60
N LEU A 157 17.79 29.91 -15.01
CA LEU A 157 18.73 30.36 -16.05
C LEU A 157 19.82 31.31 -15.54
N MET A 158 19.61 31.91 -14.36
CA MET A 158 20.49 32.92 -13.80
C MET A 158 20.84 32.59 -12.35
N THR A 159 22.07 32.89 -11.96
CA THR A 159 22.50 32.80 -10.57
C THR A 159 21.92 33.94 -9.72
N ASP A 160 21.79 33.73 -8.42
CA ASP A 160 21.35 34.76 -7.48
C ASP A 160 22.25 36.01 -7.54
N ALA A 161 23.55 35.83 -7.80
CA ALA A 161 24.50 36.93 -7.97
C ALA A 161 24.22 37.79 -9.22
N GLU A 162 23.75 37.18 -10.31
CA GLU A 162 23.37 37.91 -11.54
C GLU A 162 22.03 38.62 -11.36
N ILE A 163 21.08 38.00 -10.65
CA ILE A 163 19.81 38.64 -10.28
C ILE A 163 20.08 39.84 -9.36
N ALA A 164 20.95 39.68 -8.37
CA ALA A 164 21.34 40.72 -7.42
C ALA A 164 21.89 41.95 -8.14
N GLN A 165 22.77 41.78 -9.13
CA GLN A 165 23.35 42.89 -9.91
C GLN A 165 22.30 43.81 -10.54
N VAL A 166 21.12 43.29 -10.90
CA VAL A 166 20.04 44.09 -11.48
C VAL A 166 19.08 44.58 -10.41
N ALA A 167 18.74 43.72 -9.45
CA ALA A 167 17.77 44.03 -8.40
C ALA A 167 18.27 45.15 -7.46
N THR A 168 19.58 45.23 -7.21
CA THR A 168 20.22 46.20 -6.31
C THR A 168 20.74 47.46 -7.02
N ALA A 169 20.59 47.56 -8.35
CA ALA A 169 21.13 48.65 -9.16
C ALA A 169 20.41 50.01 -8.99
N GLY A 170 19.36 50.09 -8.18
CA GLY A 170 18.56 51.31 -8.01
C GLY A 170 17.77 51.73 -9.25
N LEU A 171 17.54 50.80 -10.18
CA LEU A 171 16.75 51.05 -11.39
C LEU A 171 15.25 51.09 -11.06
N PRO A 172 14.45 51.86 -11.84
CA PRO A 172 13.00 51.78 -11.81
C PRO A 172 12.50 50.36 -12.07
N ARG A 173 11.34 49.98 -11.49
CA ARG A 173 10.83 48.61 -11.51
C ARG A 173 10.71 48.04 -12.93
N ASP A 174 10.17 48.82 -13.85
CA ASP A 174 9.96 48.44 -15.25
C ASP A 174 11.29 48.23 -16.00
N GLU A 175 12.31 49.03 -15.72
CA GLU A 175 13.64 48.87 -16.28
C GLU A 175 14.36 47.64 -15.69
N SER A 176 14.25 47.42 -14.38
CA SER A 176 14.75 46.20 -13.71
C SER A 176 14.15 44.95 -14.33
N ILE A 177 12.82 44.89 -14.47
CA ILE A 177 12.11 43.75 -15.09
C ILE A 177 12.58 43.55 -16.53
N ARG A 178 12.60 44.61 -17.36
CA ARG A 178 13.08 44.51 -18.76
C ARG A 178 14.50 43.99 -18.85
N ARG A 179 15.39 44.40 -17.92
CA ARG A 179 16.79 43.97 -17.90
C ARG A 179 16.94 42.51 -17.46
N LEU A 180 16.18 42.06 -16.45
CA LEU A 180 16.16 40.67 -16.00
C LEU A 180 15.63 39.74 -17.12
N VAL A 181 14.51 40.09 -17.74
CA VAL A 181 13.95 39.33 -18.87
C VAL A 181 14.95 39.25 -20.02
N ALA A 182 15.62 40.36 -20.36
CA ALA A 182 16.64 40.35 -21.41
C ALA A 182 17.87 39.49 -21.06
N LEU A 183 18.26 39.39 -19.78
CA LEU A 183 19.34 38.50 -19.33
C LEU A 183 18.90 37.03 -19.42
N ALA A 184 17.71 36.69 -18.94
CA ALA A 184 17.15 35.34 -19.00
C ALA A 184 17.03 34.84 -20.45
N HIS A 185 16.55 35.68 -21.37
CA HIS A 185 16.52 35.34 -22.80
C HIS A 185 17.91 35.09 -23.39
N ARG A 186 18.93 35.87 -22.99
CA ARG A 186 20.31 35.63 -23.43
C ARG A 186 20.91 34.34 -22.87
N ALA A 187 20.47 33.93 -21.69
CA ALA A 187 20.89 32.68 -21.05
C ALA A 187 20.21 31.42 -21.64
N GLY A 188 19.21 31.59 -22.51
CA GLY A 188 18.56 30.51 -23.25
C GLY A 188 17.10 30.82 -23.58
N GLY A 189 16.37 31.43 -22.65
CA GLY A 189 14.96 31.81 -22.83
C GLY A 189 14.05 30.65 -23.22
N HIS A 190 14.33 29.45 -22.70
CA HIS A 190 13.66 28.22 -23.08
C HIS A 190 12.33 27.98 -22.34
N ASP A 191 12.04 28.78 -21.32
CA ASP A 191 10.86 28.66 -20.48
C ASP A 191 10.15 30.01 -20.32
N ASN A 192 8.93 29.96 -19.80
CA ASN A 192 8.12 31.12 -19.48
C ASN A 192 8.72 31.89 -18.31
N ILE A 193 9.04 33.16 -18.56
CA ILE A 193 9.63 34.05 -17.56
C ILE A 193 8.51 34.88 -16.92
N THR A 194 8.25 34.64 -15.63
CA THR A 194 7.34 35.45 -14.82
C THR A 194 8.15 36.14 -13.72
N ILE A 195 7.97 37.46 -13.57
CA ILE A 195 8.65 38.27 -12.55
C ILE A 195 7.65 39.26 -11.96
N VAL A 196 7.57 39.31 -10.64
CA VAL A 196 6.85 40.35 -9.89
C VAL A 196 7.88 41.14 -9.09
N LEU A 197 7.79 42.48 -9.15
CA LEU A 197 8.69 43.37 -8.43
C LEU A 197 7.88 44.43 -7.68
N ALA A 198 8.08 44.53 -6.38
CA ALA A 198 7.40 45.48 -5.51
C ALA A 198 8.42 46.25 -4.66
N ASP A 199 8.17 47.54 -4.47
CA ASP A 199 8.96 48.40 -3.59
C ASP A 199 8.11 48.71 -2.36
N VAL A 200 8.69 48.57 -1.16
CA VAL A 200 8.02 48.87 0.09
C VAL A 200 8.18 50.37 0.37
N GLU A 201 7.07 51.10 0.39
CA GLU A 201 7.04 52.54 0.62
C GLU A 201 6.37 52.87 1.96
N GLN A 202 6.73 54.01 2.55
CA GLN A 202 6.11 54.49 3.79
C GLN A 202 4.84 55.28 3.49
N ASP A 203 3.72 54.93 4.15
CA ASP A 203 2.45 55.68 4.16
C ASP A 203 1.96 56.10 2.75
N GLY A 204 2.24 55.27 1.74
CA GLY A 204 1.83 55.48 0.36
C GLY A 204 0.48 54.82 0.05
N PRO A 205 -0.33 55.38 -0.87
CA PRO A 205 -1.43 54.61 -1.45
C PRO A 205 -0.87 53.35 -2.14
N LEU A 206 -1.66 52.28 -2.23
CA LEU A 206 -1.31 51.13 -3.07
C LEU A 206 -0.94 51.64 -4.47
N GLY A 207 0.29 51.35 -4.90
CA GLY A 207 0.80 51.78 -6.19
C GLY A 207 0.02 51.16 -7.35
N GLU A 208 0.05 51.79 -8.52
CA GLU A 208 -0.56 51.24 -9.72
C GLU A 208 0.15 49.93 -10.13
N VAL A 209 -0.65 48.88 -10.37
CA VAL A 209 -0.15 47.59 -10.86
C VAL A 209 0.19 47.74 -12.34
N ALA A 210 1.48 47.74 -12.67
CA ALA A 210 1.96 47.75 -14.04
C ALA A 210 2.22 46.32 -14.52
N VAL A 211 1.42 45.85 -15.48
CA VAL A 211 1.59 44.53 -16.10
C VAL A 211 2.38 44.68 -17.40
N LEU A 212 3.41 43.84 -17.60
CA LEU A 212 4.30 43.87 -18.76
C LEU A 212 4.29 42.53 -19.50
N GLY A 213 4.39 42.57 -20.83
CA GLY A 213 4.57 41.37 -21.66
C GLY A 213 3.31 40.52 -21.80
N ALA A 214 3.46 39.19 -21.81
CA ALA A 214 2.36 38.24 -22.04
C ALA A 214 1.25 38.32 -20.98
N ALA A 215 1.59 38.70 -19.74
CA ALA A 215 0.61 38.93 -18.69
C ALA A 215 -0.39 40.05 -19.05
N ALA A 216 0.00 41.04 -19.86
CA ALA A 216 -0.91 42.10 -20.30
C ALA A 216 -1.97 41.62 -21.34
N SER A 217 -1.77 40.42 -21.91
CA SER A 217 -2.69 39.80 -22.86
C SER A 217 -3.63 38.77 -22.23
N VAL A 218 -3.39 38.40 -20.96
CA VAL A 218 -4.33 37.57 -20.20
C VAL A 218 -5.53 38.46 -19.88
N THR A 219 -6.63 38.20 -20.58
CA THR A 219 -7.90 38.82 -20.25
C THR A 219 -8.38 38.11 -18.99
N ASP A 220 -8.22 38.76 -17.85
CA ASP A 220 -8.79 38.36 -16.58
C ASP A 220 -10.28 38.01 -16.78
N PRO A 221 -10.74 36.78 -16.47
CA PRO A 221 -12.17 36.43 -16.54
C PRO A 221 -13.04 37.24 -15.58
N GLY A 222 -12.49 38.16 -14.80
CA GLY A 222 -13.28 39.20 -14.16
C GLY A 222 -12.36 40.29 -13.64
N ARG A 223 -12.37 41.43 -14.32
CA ARG A 223 -11.95 42.75 -13.81
C ARG A 223 -11.69 42.73 -12.31
N ILE A 224 -10.43 42.89 -11.89
CA ILE A 224 -10.04 43.29 -10.54
C ILE A 224 -10.94 44.46 -10.11
N GLU A 225 -12.03 44.15 -9.42
CA GLU A 225 -12.86 45.13 -8.75
C GLU A 225 -12.14 45.48 -7.46
N HIS A 226 -11.92 46.78 -7.26
CA HIS A 226 -11.58 47.27 -5.93
C HIS A 226 -12.59 46.69 -4.93
N THR A 227 -12.05 46.05 -3.89
CA THR A 227 -12.66 45.71 -2.60
C THR A 227 -14.11 46.22 -2.45
N ALA A 228 -15.11 45.39 -2.79
CA ALA A 228 -16.48 45.55 -2.30
C ALA A 228 -17.43 44.40 -2.70
N SER A 229 -17.92 43.71 -1.67
CA SER A 229 -19.24 43.08 -1.54
C SER A 229 -19.50 41.77 -2.28
N PHE A 230 -19.58 40.72 -1.48
CA PHE A 230 -20.28 39.49 -1.80
C PHE A 230 -21.78 39.79 -1.99
N ALA A 231 -22.24 39.80 -3.24
CA ALA A 231 -23.66 39.77 -3.56
C ALA A 231 -23.91 38.90 -4.80
N GLY A 232 -24.57 37.76 -4.57
CA GLY A 232 -25.38 37.11 -5.59
C GLY A 232 -24.68 36.01 -6.39
N LEU A 233 -24.89 34.78 -5.93
CA LEU A 233 -24.97 33.62 -6.83
C LEU A 233 -26.04 33.90 -7.89
N GLU A 234 -25.66 34.04 -9.16
CA GLU A 234 -26.60 33.90 -10.28
C GLU A 234 -25.86 33.41 -11.54
N ASP A 235 -26.05 32.11 -11.81
CA ASP A 235 -26.30 31.46 -13.11
C ASP A 235 -25.48 31.93 -14.35
N GLU A 236 -24.42 31.20 -14.68
CA GLU A 236 -23.73 31.32 -15.99
C GLU A 236 -24.19 30.19 -16.92
N GLY A 237 -24.79 30.60 -18.04
CA GLY A 237 -25.38 29.76 -19.09
C GLY A 237 -24.37 29.01 -19.98
N PRO A 238 -24.82 28.43 -21.10
CA PRO A 238 -24.09 27.38 -21.79
C PRO A 238 -22.85 27.91 -22.52
N VAL A 239 -21.74 27.21 -22.31
CA VAL A 239 -20.44 27.46 -22.94
C VAL A 239 -20.50 27.02 -24.41
N ASP A 240 -20.26 27.96 -25.32
CA ASP A 240 -20.16 27.68 -26.76
C ASP A 240 -18.89 26.87 -27.07
N GLU A 241 -19.10 25.82 -27.87
CA GLU A 241 -18.13 24.83 -28.33
C GLU A 241 -17.16 25.48 -29.33
N LEU A 242 -15.89 25.67 -28.94
CA LEU A 242 -14.83 26.13 -29.85
C LEU A 242 -14.11 24.94 -30.46
N GLU A 243 -14.26 24.80 -31.78
CA GLU A 243 -13.70 23.76 -32.63
C GLU A 243 -12.16 23.63 -32.47
N ALA A 244 -11.72 22.43 -32.10
CA ALA A 244 -10.32 22.04 -32.04
C ALA A 244 -9.74 21.83 -33.46
N SER A 245 -8.74 22.62 -33.82
CA SER A 245 -7.93 22.39 -35.03
C SER A 245 -6.90 21.29 -34.77
N GLU A 246 -7.10 20.11 -35.36
CA GLU A 246 -6.12 19.02 -35.36
C GLU A 246 -4.87 19.41 -36.17
N ARG A 247 -3.72 19.48 -35.49
CA ARG A 247 -2.39 19.63 -36.11
C ARG A 247 -1.66 18.28 -36.18
N PRO A 248 -0.88 18.01 -37.24
CA PRO A 248 -0.14 16.76 -37.37
C PRO A 248 1.09 16.73 -36.44
N VAL A 249 1.10 15.74 -35.56
CA VAL A 249 2.08 15.44 -34.51
C VAL A 249 3.46 15.08 -35.09
N THR A 250 4.53 15.70 -34.57
CA THR A 250 5.93 15.47 -35.01
C THR A 250 6.79 14.80 -33.92
N GLU A 251 7.95 14.24 -34.30
CA GLU A 251 8.72 13.17 -33.63
C GLU A 251 9.11 13.36 -32.14
N GLU A 252 8.97 14.56 -31.57
CA GLU A 252 9.21 14.87 -30.15
C GLU A 252 7.99 14.65 -29.21
N GLU A 253 6.77 14.52 -29.75
CA GLU A 253 5.59 14.07 -28.98
C GLU A 253 5.61 12.55 -28.68
N ARG A 254 6.62 11.81 -29.19
CA ARG A 254 6.72 10.34 -29.13
C ARG A 254 7.70 9.80 -28.08
N TYR A 255 8.50 10.64 -27.41
CA TYR A 255 9.34 10.23 -26.26
C TYR A 255 8.53 10.10 -24.96
N ALA A 256 7.40 9.41 -25.07
CA ALA A 256 6.62 8.93 -23.94
C ALA A 256 7.53 8.17 -22.95
N LEU A 257 7.77 8.76 -21.78
CA LEU A 257 7.66 7.94 -20.58
C LEU A 257 6.19 7.58 -20.51
N SER A 258 5.86 6.40 -21.04
CA SER A 258 4.68 5.66 -20.61
C SER A 258 4.80 5.51 -19.10
N GLY A 259 4.21 6.48 -18.39
CA GLY A 259 4.16 6.54 -16.95
C GLY A 259 3.44 5.29 -16.48
N ARG A 260 4.22 4.29 -16.09
CA ARG A 260 3.75 3.08 -15.46
C ARG A 260 2.80 3.51 -14.34
N ARG A 261 1.49 3.25 -14.50
CA ARG A 261 0.44 3.53 -13.51
C ARG A 261 0.93 3.08 -12.14
N ARG A 262 1.45 4.00 -11.33
CA ARG A 262 1.89 3.72 -9.96
C ARG A 262 0.73 3.97 -9.02
N ALA A 263 -0.14 2.98 -9.02
CA ALA A 263 -0.77 2.46 -7.82
C ALA A 263 0.20 2.51 -6.63
N SER A 264 0.14 3.56 -5.81
CA SER A 264 1.13 3.78 -4.73
C SER A 264 0.52 3.94 -3.34
N THR A 265 -0.80 4.16 -3.23
CA THR A 265 -1.49 4.18 -1.92
C THR A 265 -2.29 2.89 -1.71
N TRP A 266 -3.05 2.45 -2.73
CA TRP A 266 -3.74 1.15 -2.68
C TRP A 266 -2.75 -0.03 -2.63
N LEU A 267 -1.55 0.11 -3.22
CA LEU A 267 -0.56 -0.98 -3.24
C LEU A 267 0.15 -1.12 -1.89
N LYS A 268 0.24 -0.04 -1.09
CA LYS A 268 0.75 -0.07 0.29
C LYS A 268 -0.29 -0.67 1.25
N LEU A 269 -1.57 -0.34 1.07
CA LEU A 269 -2.69 -1.00 1.77
C LEU A 269 -2.85 -2.46 1.36
N ALA A 270 -2.75 -2.77 0.07
CA ALA A 270 -2.75 -4.12 -0.45
C ALA A 270 -1.52 -4.89 0.05
N ALA A 271 -0.31 -4.32 0.04
CA ALA A 271 0.85 -4.99 0.62
C ALA A 271 0.67 -5.26 2.13
N GLY A 272 0.06 -4.33 2.89
CA GLY A 272 -0.23 -4.53 4.31
C GLY A 272 -1.17 -5.71 4.60
N VAL A 273 -2.10 -6.03 3.70
CA VAL A 273 -3.05 -7.15 3.85
C VAL A 273 -2.57 -8.42 3.13
N PHE A 274 -2.03 -8.29 1.92
CA PHE A 274 -1.59 -9.42 1.10
C PHE A 274 -0.26 -10.01 1.58
N LEU A 275 0.64 -9.23 2.19
CA LEU A 275 1.89 -9.78 2.72
C LEU A 275 1.65 -10.78 3.87
N PRO A 276 0.84 -10.49 4.91
CA PRO A 276 0.54 -11.50 5.93
C PRO A 276 -0.25 -12.67 5.36
N ILE A 277 -1.18 -12.44 4.41
CA ILE A 277 -1.89 -13.54 3.74
C ILE A 277 -0.92 -14.41 2.93
N ALA A 278 0.05 -13.82 2.21
CA ALA A 278 1.04 -14.55 1.43
C ALA A 278 2.01 -15.31 2.34
N VAL A 279 2.38 -14.75 3.49
CA VAL A 279 3.18 -15.47 4.51
C VAL A 279 2.39 -16.62 5.11
N LEU A 280 1.11 -16.43 5.44
CA LEU A 280 0.24 -17.50 5.93
C LEU A 280 0.00 -18.57 4.87
N ALA A 281 -0.22 -18.18 3.62
CA ALA A 281 -0.37 -19.09 2.49
C ALA A 281 0.94 -19.83 2.20
N GLY A 282 2.08 -19.15 2.29
CA GLY A 282 3.41 -19.76 2.16
C GLY A 282 3.72 -20.73 3.30
N ALA A 283 3.34 -20.39 4.53
CA ALA A 283 3.46 -21.28 5.69
C ALA A 283 2.51 -22.49 5.58
N ALA A 284 1.26 -22.27 5.16
CA ALA A 284 0.30 -23.34 4.89
C ALA A 284 0.73 -24.23 3.72
N PHE A 285 1.33 -23.65 2.67
CA PHE A 285 1.88 -24.40 1.55
C PHE A 285 3.14 -25.17 1.95
N GLY A 286 4.03 -24.58 2.74
CA GLY A 286 5.20 -25.24 3.30
C GLY A 286 4.81 -26.39 4.23
N TRP A 287 3.80 -26.16 5.07
CA TRP A 287 3.17 -27.20 5.88
C TRP A 287 2.60 -28.29 4.99
N TYR A 288 1.78 -27.95 3.99
CA TYR A 288 1.21 -28.92 3.06
C TYR A 288 2.30 -29.74 2.36
N GLN A 289 3.33 -29.11 1.80
CA GLN A 289 4.50 -29.76 1.20
C GLN A 289 5.19 -30.72 2.19
N TYR A 290 5.41 -30.29 3.44
CA TYR A 290 5.96 -31.13 4.48
C TYR A 290 5.07 -32.35 4.76
N THR A 291 3.76 -32.16 4.87
CA THR A 291 2.81 -33.27 5.11
C THR A 291 2.75 -34.25 3.95
N GLN A 292 2.95 -33.81 2.71
CA GLN A 292 2.99 -34.66 1.52
C GLN A 292 4.27 -35.52 1.41
N THR A 293 5.25 -35.33 2.30
CA THR A 293 6.43 -36.21 2.41
C THR A 293 6.18 -37.45 3.26
N ARG A 294 5.10 -37.48 4.06
CA ARG A 294 4.80 -38.59 4.96
C ARG A 294 4.04 -39.70 4.23
N LEU A 295 4.36 -40.95 4.58
CA LEU A 295 3.66 -42.14 4.14
C LEU A 295 2.96 -42.77 5.33
N PHE A 296 1.81 -43.37 5.10
CA PHE A 296 1.15 -44.17 6.13
C PHE A 296 0.38 -45.33 5.50
N ILE A 297 0.19 -46.38 6.29
CA ILE A 297 -0.59 -47.55 5.91
C ILE A 297 -1.92 -47.49 6.65
N GLY A 298 -3.02 -47.52 5.92
CA GLY A 298 -4.37 -47.35 6.47
C GLY A 298 -5.40 -48.24 5.78
N PRO A 299 -6.69 -48.13 6.18
CA PRO A 299 -7.74 -48.95 5.61
C PRO A 299 -8.28 -48.38 4.29
N ALA A 300 -8.27 -49.19 3.23
CA ALA A 300 -9.00 -48.95 1.98
C ALA A 300 -10.14 -49.98 1.86
N ASP A 301 -11.34 -49.59 2.27
CA ASP A 301 -12.51 -50.47 2.35
C ASP A 301 -12.24 -51.74 3.19
N ALA A 302 -12.05 -52.88 2.53
CA ALA A 302 -11.77 -54.17 3.16
C ALA A 302 -10.27 -54.54 3.22
N ASN A 303 -9.41 -53.77 2.53
CA ASN A 303 -8.02 -54.09 2.31
C ASN A 303 -7.07 -53.06 2.93
N VAL A 304 -5.82 -53.47 3.12
CA VAL A 304 -4.74 -52.58 3.55
C VAL A 304 -4.26 -51.75 2.35
N ALA A 305 -4.01 -50.46 2.54
CA ALA A 305 -3.48 -49.60 1.49
C ALA A 305 -2.40 -48.64 1.99
N LEU A 306 -1.53 -48.25 1.06
CA LEU A 306 -0.50 -47.26 1.24
C LEU A 306 -1.00 -45.90 0.77
N TYR A 307 -0.93 -44.92 1.66
CA TYR A 307 -1.31 -43.55 1.44
C TYR A 307 -0.10 -42.62 1.57
N ARG A 308 -0.16 -41.49 0.87
CA ARG A 308 0.75 -40.35 1.02
C ARG A 308 0.00 -39.19 1.62
N GLY A 309 0.52 -38.60 2.70
CA GLY A 309 -0.10 -37.48 3.42
C GLY A 309 -0.33 -37.78 4.90
N ILE A 310 -1.33 -37.14 5.49
CA ILE A 310 -1.76 -37.34 6.88
C ILE A 310 -3.14 -38.03 6.87
N PRO A 311 -3.41 -38.95 7.82
CA PRO A 311 -4.68 -39.66 7.92
C PRO A 311 -5.88 -38.77 8.35
N ASP A 312 -5.63 -37.58 8.89
CA ASP A 312 -6.64 -36.67 9.39
C ASP A 312 -7.33 -35.83 8.29
N ARG A 313 -8.62 -35.57 8.51
CA ARG A 313 -9.41 -34.64 7.69
C ARG A 313 -9.29 -33.22 8.21
N VAL A 314 -8.87 -32.31 7.34
CA VAL A 314 -8.79 -30.88 7.66
C VAL A 314 -9.82 -30.15 6.79
N LEU A 315 -10.72 -29.40 7.43
CA LEU A 315 -11.83 -28.69 6.76
C LEU A 315 -12.74 -29.60 5.88
N GLY A 316 -12.88 -30.87 6.25
CA GLY A 316 -13.73 -31.84 5.54
C GLY A 316 -13.16 -32.36 4.23
N GLN A 317 -11.91 -32.05 3.89
CA GLN A 317 -11.21 -32.57 2.71
C GLN A 317 -10.16 -33.61 3.14
N ASP A 318 -10.06 -34.70 2.38
CA ASP A 318 -9.03 -35.71 2.58
C ASP A 318 -7.69 -35.19 2.03
N LEU A 319 -6.70 -35.04 2.91
CA LEU A 319 -5.34 -34.58 2.55
C LEU A 319 -4.39 -35.73 2.18
N SER A 320 -4.90 -36.96 2.17
CA SER A 320 -4.18 -38.16 1.80
C SER A 320 -4.49 -38.60 0.37
N ARG A 321 -3.46 -39.03 -0.37
CA ARG A 321 -3.61 -39.66 -1.68
C ARG A 321 -3.31 -41.15 -1.58
N LEU A 322 -4.24 -41.96 -2.07
CA LEU A 322 -4.02 -43.41 -2.25
C LEU A 322 -2.91 -43.63 -3.28
N LEU A 323 -1.84 -44.33 -2.89
CA LEU A 323 -0.76 -44.69 -3.80
C LEU A 323 -0.91 -46.11 -4.34
N GLU A 324 -1.11 -47.07 -3.45
CA GLU A 324 -1.12 -48.49 -3.77
C GLU A 324 -2.07 -49.23 -2.81
N THR A 325 -2.89 -50.11 -3.35
CA THR A 325 -3.78 -50.97 -2.56
C THR A 325 -3.19 -52.37 -2.56
N ASP A 326 -3.00 -52.94 -1.37
CA ASP A 326 -2.55 -54.32 -1.23
C ASP A 326 -3.76 -55.26 -1.22
N THR A 327 -3.52 -56.53 -1.57
CA THR A 327 -4.56 -57.58 -1.59
C THR A 327 -4.88 -58.15 -0.22
N THR A 328 -4.13 -57.77 0.82
CA THR A 328 -4.32 -58.24 2.19
C THR A 328 -5.59 -57.64 2.80
N ARG A 329 -6.53 -58.50 3.22
CA ARG A 329 -7.76 -58.07 3.90
C ARG A 329 -7.51 -57.77 5.37
N ILE A 330 -8.10 -56.68 5.86
CA ILE A 330 -7.95 -56.26 7.26
C ILE A 330 -8.55 -57.31 8.23
N ALA A 331 -9.63 -57.99 7.81
CA ALA A 331 -10.27 -59.04 8.60
C ALA A 331 -9.44 -60.32 8.75
N ASP A 332 -8.38 -60.47 7.95
CA ASP A 332 -7.48 -61.61 8.01
C ASP A 332 -6.22 -61.32 8.86
N LEU A 333 -6.05 -60.09 9.36
CA LEU A 333 -4.96 -59.72 10.26
C LEU A 333 -5.26 -60.07 11.73
N PRO A 334 -4.23 -60.29 12.56
CA PRO A 334 -4.41 -60.38 14.01
C PRO A 334 -5.08 -59.12 14.58
N PRO A 335 -5.91 -59.23 15.64
CA PRO A 335 -6.69 -58.10 16.17
C PRO A 335 -5.85 -56.84 16.45
N TYR A 336 -4.66 -57.03 17.03
CA TYR A 336 -3.71 -55.95 17.33
C TYR A 336 -3.25 -55.20 16.07
N TYR A 337 -2.89 -55.92 15.02
CA TYR A 337 -2.44 -55.31 13.77
C TYR A 337 -3.61 -54.72 12.96
N ALA A 338 -4.79 -55.33 13.03
CA ALA A 338 -6.00 -54.79 12.42
C ALA A 338 -6.41 -53.45 13.05
N GLU A 339 -6.27 -53.30 14.37
CA GLU A 339 -6.47 -52.03 15.07
C GLU A 339 -5.40 -51.00 14.68
N LYS A 340 -4.12 -51.38 14.68
CA LYS A 340 -3.02 -50.52 14.23
C LYS A 340 -3.20 -49.99 12.80
N VAL A 341 -3.68 -50.82 11.88
CA VAL A 341 -3.97 -50.40 10.51
C VAL A 341 -5.16 -49.43 10.47
N ARG A 342 -6.20 -49.63 11.29
CA ARG A 342 -7.32 -48.67 11.39
C ARG A 342 -6.88 -47.33 11.95
N ASP A 343 -5.95 -47.35 12.90
CA ASP A 343 -5.36 -46.14 13.50
C ASP A 343 -4.30 -45.46 12.61
N SER A 344 -4.02 -46.03 11.44
CA SER A 344 -3.01 -45.58 10.47
C SER A 344 -1.57 -45.68 10.99
N ILE A 345 -0.79 -46.57 10.39
CA ILE A 345 0.61 -46.80 10.76
C ILE A 345 1.50 -45.80 10.00
N PRO A 346 2.20 -44.86 10.67
CA PRO A 346 3.10 -43.94 10.00
C PRO A 346 4.36 -44.66 9.52
N VAL A 347 4.85 -44.30 8.34
CA VAL A 347 6.05 -44.87 7.74
C VAL A 347 6.91 -43.77 7.11
N ASP A 348 8.22 -43.84 7.31
CA ASP A 348 9.14 -42.78 6.91
C ASP A 348 9.49 -42.78 5.42
N ASP A 349 9.61 -43.96 4.79
CA ASP A 349 10.00 -44.08 3.39
C ASP A 349 9.35 -45.27 2.65
N MET A 350 9.51 -45.31 1.32
CA MET A 350 8.96 -46.38 0.48
C MET A 350 9.53 -47.77 0.80
N PRO A 351 10.84 -47.95 1.05
CA PRO A 351 11.39 -49.23 1.51
C PRO A 351 10.73 -49.74 2.80
N ALA A 352 10.60 -48.89 3.82
CA ALA A 352 9.96 -49.25 5.08
C ALA A 352 8.48 -49.61 4.84
N ALA A 353 7.77 -48.85 3.99
CA ALA A 353 6.37 -49.11 3.68
C ALA A 353 6.19 -50.48 3.04
N ARG A 354 7.07 -50.85 2.10
CA ARG A 354 7.07 -52.18 1.49
C ARG A 354 7.37 -53.29 2.49
N SER A 355 8.35 -53.10 3.37
CA SER A 355 8.65 -54.11 4.40
C SER A 355 7.48 -54.32 5.36
N THR A 356 6.81 -53.25 5.77
CA THR A 356 5.64 -53.35 6.66
C THR A 356 4.46 -54.01 5.97
N LEU A 357 4.21 -53.73 4.69
CA LEU A 357 3.17 -54.44 3.92
C LEU A 357 3.46 -55.94 3.79
N ILE A 358 4.73 -56.31 3.57
CA ILE A 358 5.15 -57.72 3.56
C ILE A 358 4.90 -58.39 4.92
N GLU A 359 5.28 -57.72 6.02
CA GLU A 359 5.03 -58.23 7.38
C GLU A 359 3.53 -58.44 7.64
N LEU A 360 2.70 -57.44 7.32
CA LEU A 360 1.24 -57.54 7.48
C LEU A 360 0.66 -58.69 6.65
N ARG A 361 1.13 -58.87 5.42
CA ARG A 361 0.70 -59.97 4.56
C ARG A 361 1.09 -61.33 5.14
N ASP A 362 2.31 -61.46 5.67
CA ASP A 362 2.78 -62.71 6.27
C ASP A 362 1.97 -63.04 7.53
N LYS A 363 1.67 -62.05 8.38
CA LYS A 363 0.80 -62.22 9.55
C LYS A 363 -0.63 -62.61 9.13
N ALA A 364 -1.18 -62.01 8.08
CA ALA A 364 -2.50 -62.37 7.58
C ALA A 364 -2.54 -63.82 7.05
N ASN A 365 -1.51 -64.25 6.31
CA ASN A 365 -1.40 -65.62 5.81
C ASN A 365 -1.31 -66.65 6.96
N GLN A 366 -0.60 -66.32 8.04
CA GLN A 366 -0.54 -67.16 9.23
C GLN A 366 -1.93 -67.32 9.87
N CYS A 367 -2.70 -66.23 10.03
CA CYS A 367 -4.06 -66.30 10.54
C CYS A 367 -5.01 -67.08 9.64
N ILE A 368 -4.88 -66.94 8.31
CA ILE A 368 -5.66 -67.74 7.35
C ILE A 368 -5.35 -69.24 7.52
N ALA A 369 -4.07 -69.61 7.64
CA ALA A 369 -3.65 -70.99 7.82
C ALA A 369 -4.15 -71.57 9.16
N GLN A 370 -4.09 -70.81 10.25
CA GLN A 370 -4.59 -71.23 11.56
C GLN A 370 -6.11 -71.45 11.55
N ARG A 371 -6.88 -70.52 10.95
CA ARG A 371 -8.34 -70.69 10.79
C ARG A 371 -8.68 -71.92 9.95
N LYS A 372 -7.92 -72.17 8.87
CA LYS A 372 -8.09 -73.36 8.03
C LYS A 372 -7.80 -74.65 8.82
N ALA A 373 -6.70 -74.68 9.57
CA ALA A 373 -6.36 -75.83 10.42
C ALA A 373 -7.40 -76.07 11.53
N ARG A 374 -7.93 -75.01 12.16
CA ARG A 374 -9.01 -75.13 13.16
C ARG A 374 -10.32 -75.64 12.52
N ALA A 375 -10.66 -75.17 11.32
CA ALA A 375 -11.83 -75.65 10.59
C ALA A 375 -11.70 -77.13 10.20
N GLU A 376 -10.52 -77.56 9.75
CA GLU A 376 -10.21 -78.96 9.46
C GLU A 376 -10.23 -79.84 10.72
N ALA A 377 -9.70 -79.34 11.85
CA ALA A 377 -9.74 -80.04 13.14
C ALA A 377 -11.17 -80.14 13.71
N SER A 378 -12.02 -79.12 13.52
CA SER A 378 -13.42 -79.15 13.91
C SER A 378 -14.28 -80.03 13.00
N ALA A 379 -13.83 -80.32 11.78
CA ALA A 379 -14.48 -81.25 10.86
C ALA A 379 -14.06 -82.72 11.12
N ALA A 380 -13.09 -82.97 12.02
CA ALA A 380 -12.73 -84.32 12.44
C ALA A 380 -13.81 -84.90 13.39
N PRO A 381 -14.29 -86.14 13.18
CA PRO A 381 -15.35 -86.71 14.01
C PRO A 381 -14.89 -86.91 15.46
N THR A 382 -15.67 -86.40 16.41
CA THR A 382 -15.54 -86.66 17.84
C THR A 382 -15.62 -88.17 18.13
N PRO A 383 -14.70 -88.78 18.91
CA PRO A 383 -14.89 -90.15 19.36
C PRO A 383 -16.11 -90.24 20.28
N ALA A 384 -16.96 -91.24 20.00
CA ALA A 384 -18.22 -91.51 20.68
C ALA A 384 -18.07 -91.66 22.21
N PRO A 385 -19.07 -91.27 23.01
CA PRO A 385 -19.03 -91.40 24.46
C PRO A 385 -19.04 -92.88 24.88
N SER A 386 -18.10 -93.27 25.74
CA SER A 386 -18.08 -94.59 26.39
C SER A 386 -19.28 -94.74 27.33
N ALA A 387 -19.90 -95.92 27.23
CA ALA A 387 -21.15 -96.30 27.87
C ALA A 387 -21.11 -96.37 29.40
N THR A 388 -22.25 -96.01 29.98
CA THR A 388 -22.74 -96.27 31.34
C THR A 388 -22.69 -97.76 31.72
N PRO A 389 -22.55 -98.08 33.02
CA PRO A 389 -23.40 -99.11 33.60
C PRO A 389 -24.16 -98.64 34.87
N ASP A 390 -25.32 -99.28 35.01
CA ASP A 390 -26.49 -99.07 35.87
C ASP A 390 -26.29 -99.70 37.29
N PRO A 391 -27.32 -99.89 38.15
CA PRO A 391 -27.67 -99.03 39.28
C PRO A 391 -27.58 -99.71 40.67
N GLY A 392 -27.73 -98.91 41.73
CA GLY A 392 -28.46 -99.32 42.94
C GLY A 392 -27.65 -99.66 44.19
N SER A 393 -27.65 -98.74 45.17
CA SER A 393 -27.91 -99.04 46.60
C SER A 393 -27.90 -97.76 47.43
N THR A 394 -29.03 -97.44 48.06
CA THR A 394 -29.22 -96.47 49.16
C THR A 394 -29.07 -97.21 50.50
N PRO A 395 -28.63 -96.58 51.61
CA PRO A 395 -29.54 -95.87 52.53
C PRO A 395 -28.96 -94.50 53.00
N ALA A 396 -29.72 -93.40 53.02
CA ALA A 396 -30.60 -92.90 54.10
C ALA A 396 -29.84 -92.14 55.23
N PRO A 397 -30.48 -91.23 56.00
CA PRO A 397 -30.20 -89.79 55.96
C PRO A 397 -29.71 -89.21 57.30
N SER A 398 -29.20 -87.97 57.30
CA SER A 398 -29.20 -87.10 58.49
C SER A 398 -29.09 -85.63 58.11
N VAL A 399 -29.74 -84.82 58.93
CA VAL A 399 -30.36 -83.51 58.69
C VAL A 399 -29.51 -82.34 59.20
N SER A 400 -29.88 -81.14 58.74
CA SER A 400 -29.72 -79.82 59.38
C SER A 400 -28.37 -79.09 59.22
N ALA A 401 -28.29 -77.76 59.03
CA ALA A 401 -29.26 -76.70 58.75
C ALA A 401 -28.50 -75.37 58.45
N PHE A 402 -29.24 -74.35 57.97
CA PHE A 402 -28.96 -72.89 57.92
C PHE A 402 -27.90 -72.36 56.94
N ASP A 403 -27.99 -71.19 56.31
CA ASP A 403 -29.00 -70.26 55.73
C ASP A 403 -28.15 -69.19 54.95
N PRO A 404 -28.64 -68.11 54.31
CA PRO A 404 -28.25 -67.74 52.95
C PRO A 404 -27.37 -66.48 52.88
N GLN A 405 -26.50 -66.35 51.87
CA GLN A 405 -26.21 -65.02 51.32
C GLN A 405 -25.92 -65.08 49.82
N ALA A 406 -26.50 -64.07 49.17
CA ALA A 406 -26.66 -63.89 47.75
C ALA A 406 -25.34 -63.62 47.00
N SER A 407 -25.41 -63.91 45.71
CA SER A 407 -24.44 -63.69 44.64
C SER A 407 -23.77 -62.32 44.65
N PRO A 408 -22.57 -62.24 44.06
CA PRO A 408 -22.51 -61.54 42.78
C PRO A 408 -21.98 -62.41 41.64
N THR A 409 -22.55 -62.17 40.47
CA THR A 409 -22.19 -62.64 39.15
C THR A 409 -20.67 -62.60 38.90
N PRO A 410 -20.04 -63.66 38.37
CA PRO A 410 -18.66 -63.56 37.91
C PRO A 410 -18.63 -62.80 36.58
N GLU A 411 -18.00 -61.63 36.61
CA GLU A 411 -17.56 -60.91 35.44
C GLU A 411 -16.55 -61.80 34.71
N VAL A 412 -16.94 -62.26 33.52
CA VAL A 412 -16.08 -63.06 32.64
C VAL A 412 -14.98 -62.14 32.14
N THR A 413 -13.83 -62.19 32.81
CA THR A 413 -12.58 -61.63 32.29
C THR A 413 -12.24 -62.42 31.04
N ALA A 414 -12.45 -61.81 29.86
CA ALA A 414 -11.91 -62.34 28.62
C ALA A 414 -10.37 -62.38 28.76
N PRO A 415 -9.70 -63.47 28.35
CA PRO A 415 -8.26 -63.52 28.39
C PRO A 415 -7.70 -62.45 27.45
N VAL A 416 -6.74 -61.68 27.94
CA VAL A 416 -5.88 -60.86 27.09
C VAL A 416 -5.11 -61.83 26.19
N THR A 417 -5.63 -62.07 24.99
CA THR A 417 -4.94 -62.80 23.93
C THR A 417 -3.62 -62.09 23.68
N ALA A 418 -2.53 -62.86 23.72
CA ALA A 418 -1.21 -62.35 23.37
C ALA A 418 -1.27 -61.68 21.99
N PRO A 419 -0.46 -60.64 21.72
CA PRO A 419 -0.56 -59.81 20.50
C PRO A 419 -0.34 -60.57 19.17
N GLU A 420 -0.12 -61.89 19.22
CA GLU A 420 0.16 -62.76 18.07
C GLU A 420 -0.92 -63.82 17.79
N GLU A 421 -1.99 -63.92 18.58
CA GLU A 421 -3.05 -64.92 18.33
C GLU A 421 -4.09 -64.43 17.31
N CYS A 422 -4.36 -65.29 16.33
CA CYS A 422 -5.46 -65.22 15.39
C CYS A 422 -6.57 -66.22 15.81
#